data_AF-A0A840TTT0-F1
#
_entry.id   AF-A0A840TTT0-F1
#
_cell.length_a   1.000
_cell.length_b   1.000
_cell.length_c   1.000
_cell.angle_alpha   90.00
_cell.angle_beta   90.00
_cell.angle_gamma   90.00
#
_symmetry.space_group_name_H-M   'P 1'
#
loop_
_entity.id
_entity.type
_entity.pdbx_description
1 polymer ?
#
loop_
_entity_poly.entity_id
_entity_poly.type
_entity_poly.pdbx_seq_one_letter_code
_entity_poly.pdbx_strand_id
1 'polypeptide(L)'
;MKTTFLFCAFFLIVFGSFCQAQIPNSNPDSAPGPLYELKRPENLYVKGQIEAERNYTKYKGAGTGTLLTSLVSPLVGLIPAIACSATPPKLSNLGYPDEELFKQQEYYLGYTEKAKRIKKRKVWTNWGIGLGVNIVAVVLLNSGR
;
A
#
# COMPACT_ATOMS: atom_id res chain seq x y z
N MET A 1 -4.59 10.13 -36.16
CA MET A 1 -5.00 11.02 -35.04
C MET A 1 -6.16 10.48 -34.17
N LYS A 2 -6.48 9.17 -34.17
CA LYS A 2 -7.59 8.62 -33.35
C LYS A 2 -7.14 7.70 -32.21
N THR A 3 -5.88 7.26 -32.19
CA THR A 3 -5.36 6.33 -31.20
C THR A 3 -4.80 6.99 -29.94
N THR A 4 -4.44 8.28 -29.98
CA THR A 4 -3.86 8.99 -28.82
C THR A 4 -4.89 9.36 -27.75
N PHE A 5 -6.18 9.50 -28.11
CA PHE A 5 -7.22 9.88 -27.16
C PHE A 5 -7.67 8.73 -26.24
N LEU A 6 -7.47 7.47 -26.65
CA LEU A 6 -7.89 6.31 -25.85
C LEU A 6 -6.91 5.98 -24.71
N PHE A 7 -5.67 6.49 -24.76
CA PHE A 7 -4.63 6.14 -23.77
C PHE A 7 -4.62 7.01 -22.51
N CYS A 8 -5.24 8.21 -22.53
CA CYS A 8 -5.40 9.01 -21.31
C CYS A 8 -6.43 8.40 -20.34
N ALA A 9 -7.43 7.66 -20.85
CA ALA A 9 -8.46 7.06 -20.01
C ALA A 9 -7.93 5.89 -19.14
N PHE A 10 -6.85 5.22 -19.57
CA PHE A 10 -6.26 4.11 -18.80
C PHE A 10 -5.38 4.58 -17.63
N PHE A 11 -4.90 5.83 -17.67
CA PHE A 11 -4.05 6.40 -16.61
C PHE A 11 -4.84 6.75 -15.33
N LEU A 12 -6.16 6.95 -15.44
CA LEU A 12 -7.02 7.31 -14.29
C LEU A 12 -7.65 6.10 -13.59
N ILE A 13 -7.68 4.92 -14.22
CA ILE A 13 -8.33 3.73 -13.64
C ILE A 13 -7.44 3.01 -12.62
N VAL A 14 -6.11 3.17 -12.71
CA VAL A 14 -5.17 2.54 -11.74
C VAL A 14 -5.17 3.23 -10.37
N PHE A 15 -5.69 4.46 -10.28
CA PHE A 15 -5.86 5.18 -9.01
C PHE A 15 -7.24 4.99 -8.36
N GLY A 16 -8.22 4.41 -9.07
CA GLY A 16 -9.64 4.44 -8.68
C GLY A 16 -10.16 3.27 -7.84
N SER A 17 -9.47 2.12 -7.76
CA SER A 17 -9.98 0.97 -6.99
C SER A 17 -9.62 1.05 -5.50
N PHE A 18 -10.30 1.98 -4.84
CA PHE A 18 -11.25 1.69 -3.78
C PHE A 18 -10.92 0.44 -2.95
N CYS A 19 -10.29 0.66 -1.79
CA CYS A 19 -10.65 -0.09 -0.59
C CYS A 19 -11.64 0.77 0.17
N GLN A 20 -12.89 0.84 -0.29
CA GLN A 20 -13.97 1.07 0.65
C GLN A 20 -14.17 -0.27 1.37
N ALA A 21 -13.41 -0.45 2.45
CA ALA A 21 -13.89 -1.31 3.51
C ALA A 21 -15.11 -0.56 4.07
N GLN A 22 -16.29 -0.93 3.55
CA GLN A 22 -17.55 -0.51 4.12
C GLN A 22 -17.57 -1.07 5.54
N ILE A 23 -17.36 -0.19 6.52
CA ILE A 23 -17.66 -0.51 7.90
C ILE A 23 -19.16 -0.84 7.89
N PRO A 24 -19.59 -2.05 8.32
CA PRO A 24 -21.00 -2.30 8.54
C PRO A 24 -21.48 -1.24 9.54
N ASN A 25 -22.37 -0.38 9.07
CA ASN A 25 -22.94 0.71 9.82
C ASN A 25 -23.91 0.10 10.84
N SER A 26 -23.39 -0.32 12.00
CA SER A 26 -24.23 -0.72 13.11
C SER A 26 -24.65 0.54 13.86
N ASN A 27 -25.60 1.28 13.29
CA ASN A 27 -26.51 2.09 14.09
C ASN A 27 -27.63 1.16 14.56
N PRO A 28 -27.65 0.71 15.84
CA PRO A 28 -28.90 0.37 16.47
C PRO A 28 -29.48 1.66 17.05
N ASP A 29 -30.72 1.95 16.66
CA ASP A 29 -31.53 2.99 17.26
C ASP A 29 -31.49 2.89 18.79
N SER A 30 -31.29 4.06 19.40
CA SER A 30 -31.20 4.29 20.84
C SER A 30 -32.50 3.95 21.56
N ALA A 31 -32.43 3.01 22.50
CA ALA A 31 -33.35 2.90 23.63
C ALA A 31 -32.54 2.94 24.94
N PRO A 32 -32.97 3.68 25.99
CA PRO A 32 -32.14 3.92 27.17
C PRO A 32 -32.28 2.77 28.18
N GLY A 33 -31.14 2.18 28.58
CA GLY A 33 -31.06 1.16 29.64
C GLY A 33 -29.72 1.23 30.38
N PRO A 34 -29.66 0.96 31.71
CA PRO A 34 -28.55 1.39 32.56
C PRO A 34 -27.33 0.45 32.58
N LEU A 35 -26.15 1.09 32.65
CA LEU A 35 -24.86 0.69 33.24
C LEU A 35 -24.39 -0.78 33.19
N TYR A 36 -23.85 -1.17 32.03
CA TYR A 36 -22.49 -1.71 31.95
C TYR A 36 -21.99 -1.52 30.51
N GLU A 37 -21.01 -0.63 30.31
CA GLU A 37 -20.28 -0.60 29.04
C GLU A 37 -19.39 -1.83 29.00
N LEU A 38 -19.90 -2.90 28.42
CA LEU A 38 -19.15 -4.13 28.19
C LEU A 38 -18.10 -3.82 27.12
N LYS A 39 -16.98 -3.24 27.55
CA LYS A 39 -15.81 -2.98 26.70
C LYS A 39 -15.33 -4.33 26.19
N ARG A 40 -15.77 -4.70 24.98
CA ARG A 40 -15.26 -5.90 24.32
C ARG A 40 -13.74 -5.83 24.30
N PRO A 41 -13.03 -6.96 24.55
CA PRO A 41 -11.59 -6.97 24.41
C PRO A 41 -11.25 -6.50 22.98
N GLU A 42 -10.56 -5.37 22.91
CA GLU A 42 -10.13 -4.80 21.63
C GLU A 42 -9.11 -5.76 21.03
N ASN A 43 -9.32 -6.20 19.78
CA ASN A 43 -8.35 -7.04 19.10
C ASN A 43 -7.16 -6.16 18.67
N LEU A 44 -6.09 -6.22 19.46
CA LEU A 44 -4.89 -5.41 19.29
C LEU A 44 -4.21 -5.65 17.96
N TYR A 45 -4.24 -6.88 17.45
CA TYR A 45 -3.70 -7.22 16.13
C TYR A 45 -4.46 -6.49 15.00
N VAL A 46 -5.79 -6.49 15.03
CA VAL A 46 -6.62 -5.74 14.06
C VAL A 46 -6.41 -4.24 14.21
N LYS A 47 -6.31 -3.74 15.46
CA LYS A 47 -5.99 -2.33 15.72
C LYS A 47 -4.66 -1.92 15.08
N GLY A 48 -3.60 -2.71 15.31
CA GLY A 48 -2.29 -2.49 14.72
C GLY A 48 -2.34 -2.44 13.19
N GLN A 49 -3.12 -3.31 12.55
CA GLN A 49 -3.29 -3.27 11.10
C GLN A 49 -3.99 -1.97 10.61
N ILE A 50 -5.07 -1.55 11.28
CA ILE A 50 -5.81 -0.34 10.91
C ILE A 50 -4.91 0.90 11.08
N GLU A 51 -4.16 0.97 12.18
CA GLU A 51 -3.27 2.10 12.43
C GLU A 51 -2.07 2.12 11.48
N ALA A 52 -1.51 0.96 11.12
CA ALA A 52 -0.47 0.90 10.09
C ALA A 52 -0.99 1.41 8.74
N GLU A 53 -2.23 1.12 8.38
CA GLU A 53 -2.83 1.63 7.13
C GLU A 53 -2.93 3.15 7.09
N ARG A 54 -3.15 3.79 8.24
CA ARG A 54 -3.28 5.24 8.36
C ARG A 54 -1.94 5.95 8.51
N ASN A 55 -1.00 5.36 9.26
CA ASN A 55 0.22 6.03 9.70
C ASN A 55 1.47 5.62 8.92
N TYR A 56 1.50 4.46 8.27
CA TYR A 56 2.70 3.99 7.58
C TYR A 56 2.90 4.66 6.21
N THR A 57 3.70 5.72 6.18
CA THR A 57 3.98 6.53 4.97
C THR A 57 5.41 6.42 4.44
N LYS A 58 6.35 5.88 5.23
CA LYS A 58 7.79 5.88 4.92
C LYS A 58 8.23 4.75 3.97
N TYR A 59 7.36 4.30 3.06
CA TYR A 59 7.70 3.36 1.98
C TYR A 59 8.31 4.05 0.74
N LYS A 60 8.24 5.39 0.67
CA LYS A 60 8.56 6.18 -0.54
C LYS A 60 9.97 5.93 -1.09
N GLY A 61 11.00 5.87 -0.25
CA GLY A 61 12.37 5.62 -0.71
C GLY A 61 12.54 4.28 -1.44
N ALA A 62 11.99 3.21 -0.87
CA ALA A 62 12.00 1.89 -1.50
C ALA A 62 11.21 1.88 -2.82
N GLY A 63 10.02 2.48 -2.83
CA GLY A 63 9.20 2.56 -4.03
C GLY A 63 9.84 3.39 -5.14
N THR A 64 10.30 4.60 -4.86
CA THR A 64 10.87 5.52 -5.85
C THR A 64 12.17 4.98 -6.43
N GLY A 65 13.03 4.38 -5.61
CA GLY A 65 14.24 3.71 -6.10
C GLY A 65 13.91 2.61 -7.10
N THR A 66 12.97 1.72 -6.77
CA THR A 66 12.50 0.69 -7.70
C THR A 66 11.97 1.29 -9.00
N LEU A 67 11.13 2.34 -8.93
CA LEU A 67 10.60 3.01 -10.12
C LEU A 67 11.72 3.50 -11.04
N LEU A 68 12.69 4.26 -10.50
CA LEU A 68 13.79 4.83 -11.28
C LEU A 68 14.60 3.74 -11.98
N THR A 69 14.95 2.67 -11.25
CA THR A 69 15.70 1.54 -11.83
C THR A 69 14.88 0.79 -12.90
N SER A 70 13.58 0.61 -12.66
CA SER A 70 12.67 -0.07 -13.61
C SER A 70 12.41 0.74 -14.88
N LEU A 71 12.47 2.07 -14.81
CA LEU A 71 12.34 2.93 -15.99
C LEU A 71 13.56 2.79 -16.90
N VAL A 72 14.77 2.67 -16.34
CA VAL A 72 16.00 2.44 -17.12
C VAL A 72 16.00 1.06 -17.74
N SER A 73 15.71 0.04 -16.93
CA SER A 73 15.56 -1.34 -17.40
C SER A 73 14.67 -2.10 -16.43
N PRO A 74 13.53 -2.66 -16.88
CA PRO A 74 12.66 -3.44 -16.02
C PRO A 74 13.35 -4.65 -15.37
N LEU A 75 14.37 -5.21 -16.04
CA LEU A 75 15.20 -6.31 -15.50
C LEU A 75 16.10 -5.83 -14.36
N VAL A 76 16.76 -4.68 -14.52
CA VAL A 76 17.58 -4.09 -13.46
C VAL A 76 16.70 -3.66 -12.28
N GLY A 77 15.52 -3.09 -12.55
CA GLY A 77 14.57 -2.69 -11.52
C GLY A 77 13.91 -3.86 -10.77
N LEU A 78 13.99 -5.08 -11.29
CA LEU A 78 13.50 -6.26 -10.59
C LEU A 78 14.32 -6.57 -9.33
N ILE A 79 15.63 -6.28 -9.35
CA ILE A 79 16.54 -6.49 -8.22
C ILE A 79 16.07 -5.70 -6.98
N PRO A 80 15.91 -4.37 -7.03
CA PRO A 80 15.37 -3.63 -5.88
C PRO A 80 13.91 -3.98 -5.60
N ALA A 81 13.10 -4.38 -6.60
CA ALA A 81 11.73 -4.81 -6.35
C ALA A 81 11.67 -6.04 -5.42
N ILE A 82 12.51 -7.04 -5.68
CA ILE A 82 12.61 -8.26 -4.87
C ILE A 82 13.22 -7.91 -3.50
N ALA A 83 14.38 -7.25 -3.47
CA ALA A 83 15.09 -6.94 -2.24
C ALA A 83 14.27 -6.07 -1.27
N CYS A 84 13.65 -5.00 -1.78
CA CYS A 84 12.86 -4.10 -0.95
C CYS A 84 11.51 -4.70 -0.51
N SER A 85 10.93 -5.63 -1.27
CA SER A 85 9.65 -6.26 -0.92
C SER A 85 9.80 -7.43 0.06
N ALA A 86 10.94 -8.12 0.06
CA ALA A 86 11.22 -9.22 0.99
C ALA A 86 11.51 -8.75 2.41
N THR A 87 12.17 -7.60 2.53
CA THR A 87 12.60 -7.03 3.82
C THR A 87 11.42 -6.39 4.59
N PRO A 88 11.39 -6.46 5.93
CA PRO A 88 10.47 -5.65 6.72
C PRO A 88 10.86 -4.15 6.67
N PRO A 89 9.94 -3.22 6.98
CA PRO A 89 10.30 -1.82 7.24
C PRO A 89 11.22 -1.72 8.46
N LYS A 90 12.18 -0.78 8.45
CA LYS A 90 12.99 -0.46 9.64
C LYS A 90 12.09 0.13 10.73
N LEU A 91 12.40 -0.12 12.00
CA LEU A 91 11.61 0.37 13.15
C LEU A 91 11.46 1.90 13.13
N SER A 92 12.55 2.63 12.87
CA SER A 92 12.56 4.09 12.70
C SER A 92 11.67 4.60 11.54
N ASN A 93 11.29 3.70 10.62
CA ASN A 93 10.43 3.98 9.48
C ASN A 93 8.97 3.53 9.69
N LEU A 94 8.61 2.93 10.83
CA LEU A 94 7.24 2.46 11.05
C LEU A 94 6.26 3.58 11.38
N GLY A 95 6.70 4.60 12.13
CA GLY A 95 5.87 5.76 12.47
C GLY A 95 4.60 5.39 13.24
N TYR A 96 4.70 4.43 14.17
CA TYR A 96 3.58 4.06 15.03
C TYR A 96 3.23 5.22 15.97
N PRO A 97 1.94 5.46 16.26
CA PRO A 97 1.49 6.63 17.01
C PRO A 97 1.64 6.51 18.53
N ASP A 98 1.56 5.29 19.06
CA ASP A 98 1.58 5.02 20.50
C ASP A 98 2.64 3.97 20.83
N GLU A 99 3.65 4.35 21.61
CA GLU A 99 4.75 3.48 21.98
C GLU A 99 4.34 2.39 22.98
N GLU A 100 3.40 2.67 23.88
CA GLU A 100 2.92 1.70 24.88
C GLU A 100 2.07 0.61 24.21
N LEU A 101 1.23 0.98 23.23
CA LEU A 101 0.55 0.01 22.37
C LEU A 101 1.55 -0.81 21.56
N PHE A 102 2.63 -0.18 21.06
CA PHE A 102 3.64 -0.88 20.25
C PHE A 102 4.46 -1.91 21.03
N LYS A 103 4.55 -1.80 22.37
CA LYS A 103 5.15 -2.83 23.23
C LYS A 103 4.29 -4.09 23.33
N GLN A 104 2.99 -4.00 23.03
CA GLN A 104 2.09 -5.16 23.08
C GLN A 104 2.29 -6.03 21.84
N GLN A 105 2.58 -7.32 22.06
CA GLN A 105 2.98 -8.24 21.02
C GLN A 105 1.97 -8.34 19.86
N GLU A 106 0.67 -8.44 20.18
CA GLU A 106 -0.38 -8.55 19.17
C GLU A 106 -0.44 -7.30 18.27
N TYR A 107 -0.40 -6.12 18.88
CA TYR A 107 -0.40 -4.86 18.16
C TYR A 107 0.85 -4.72 17.29
N TYR A 108 2.02 -5.01 17.84
CA TYR A 108 3.31 -5.02 17.11
C TYR A 108 3.24 -5.90 15.85
N LEU A 109 2.74 -7.13 15.98
CA LEU A 109 2.62 -8.06 14.87
C LEU A 109 1.67 -7.53 13.80
N GLY A 110 0.49 -7.06 14.20
CA GLY A 110 -0.50 -6.52 13.26
C GLY A 110 0.02 -5.29 12.50
N TYR A 111 0.65 -4.36 13.22
CA TYR A 111 1.19 -3.14 12.64
C TYR A 111 2.31 -3.44 11.65
N THR A 112 3.30 -4.23 12.06
CA THR A 112 4.50 -4.52 11.23
C THR A 112 4.16 -5.35 10.00
N GLU A 113 3.24 -6.31 10.12
CA GLU A 113 2.80 -7.13 9.00
C GLU A 113 2.08 -6.29 7.94
N LYS A 114 1.13 -5.44 8.36
CA LYS A 114 0.42 -4.55 7.45
C LYS A 114 1.36 -3.53 6.82
N ALA A 115 2.28 -2.93 7.57
CA ALA A 115 3.29 -2.00 7.04
C ALA A 115 4.17 -2.68 5.96
N LYS A 116 4.62 -3.93 6.20
CA LYS A 116 5.35 -4.71 5.20
C LYS A 116 4.52 -4.93 3.93
N ARG A 117 3.24 -5.29 4.08
CA ARG A 117 2.31 -5.50 2.96
C ARG A 117 2.11 -4.24 2.12
N ILE A 118 1.94 -3.08 2.78
CA ILE A 118 1.84 -1.76 2.11
C ILE A 118 3.12 -1.46 1.34
N LYS A 119 4.30 -1.62 1.96
CA LYS A 119 5.60 -1.40 1.31
C LYS A 119 5.75 -2.28 0.07
N LYS A 120 5.51 -3.59 0.22
CA LYS A 120 5.57 -4.57 -0.89
C LYS A 120 4.66 -4.16 -2.03
N ARG A 121 3.40 -3.80 -1.75
CA ARG A 121 2.44 -3.37 -2.77
C ARG A 121 2.98 -2.17 -3.55
N LYS A 122 3.45 -1.13 -2.86
CA LYS A 122 3.97 0.10 -3.51
C LYS A 122 5.22 -0.16 -4.35
N VAL A 123 6.14 -1.01 -3.88
CA VAL A 123 7.33 -1.42 -4.63
C VAL A 123 6.96 -2.15 -5.93
N TRP A 124 6.05 -3.13 -5.86
CA TRP A 124 5.61 -3.88 -7.04
C TRP A 124 4.78 -3.04 -8.01
N THR A 125 3.94 -2.12 -7.50
CA THR A 125 3.24 -1.14 -8.36
C THR A 125 4.25 -0.28 -9.13
N ASN A 126 5.29 0.22 -8.46
CA ASN A 126 6.30 1.06 -9.11
C ASN A 126 7.14 0.30 -10.13
N TRP A 127 7.52 -0.95 -9.83
CA TRP A 127 8.17 -1.83 -10.81
C TRP A 127 7.27 -2.06 -12.04
N GLY A 128 5.99 -2.36 -11.82
CA GLY A 128 5.01 -2.61 -12.89
C GLY A 128 4.79 -1.39 -13.78
N ILE A 129 4.81 -0.17 -13.21
CA ILE A 129 4.77 1.08 -13.99
C ILE A 129 5.99 1.17 -14.91
N GLY A 130 7.20 0.95 -14.37
CA GLY A 130 8.43 1.00 -15.18
C GLY A 130 8.43 -0.02 -16.31
N LEU A 131 7.94 -1.24 -16.05
CA LEU A 131 7.74 -2.27 -17.08
C LEU A 131 6.75 -1.81 -18.15
N GLY A 132 5.58 -1.30 -17.76
CA GLY A 132 4.55 -0.85 -18.69
C GLY A 132 5.03 0.29 -19.60
N VAL A 133 5.77 1.25 -19.06
CA VAL A 133 6.38 2.35 -19.84
C VAL A 133 7.35 1.81 -20.90
N ASN A 134 8.21 0.86 -20.52
CA ASN A 134 9.16 0.24 -21.44
C ASN A 134 8.47 -0.54 -22.57
N ILE A 135 7.41 -1.30 -22.25
CA ILE A 135 6.62 -2.03 -23.27
C ILE A 135 5.99 -1.05 -24.27
N VAL A 136 5.35 0.02 -23.79
CA VAL A 136 4.75 1.04 -24.66
C VAL A 136 5.80 1.70 -25.56
N ALA A 137 6.97 2.04 -25.02
CA ALA A 137 8.06 2.62 -25.81
C ALA A 137 8.51 1.68 -26.95
N VAL A 138 8.69 0.38 -26.66
CA VAL A 138 9.08 -0.62 -27.68
C VAL A 138 8.00 -0.76 -28.76
N VAL A 139 6.73 -0.78 -28.39
CA VAL A 139 5.63 -0.87 -29.37
C VAL A 139 5.62 0.36 -30.27
N LEU A 140 5.74 1.56 -29.70
CA LEU A 140 5.75 2.81 -30.48
C LEU A 140 6.92 2.86 -31.47
N LEU A 141 8.12 2.50 -31.02
CA LEU A 141 9.32 2.46 -31.86
C LEU A 141 9.20 1.46 -33.02
N ASN A 142 8.53 0.32 -32.80
CA ASN A 142 8.31 -0.68 -33.85
C ASN A 142 7.12 -0.34 -34.76
N SER A 143 6.12 0.39 -34.27
CA SER A 143 4.93 0.77 -35.05
C SER A 143 5.14 1.93 -36.03
N GLY A 144 6.25 2.66 -35.89
CA GLY A 144 6.65 3.76 -36.79
C GLY A 144 7.61 3.35 -37.91
N ARG A 145 7.94 2.06 -38.01
CA ARG A 145 8.64 1.46 -39.15
C ARG A 145 7.64 0.85 -40.12
#